data_AF-A0A139BQB5-F1
#
_entry.id   AF-A0A139BQB5-F1
#
_cell.length_a   1.000
_cell.length_b   1.000
_cell.length_c   1.000
_cell.angle_alpha   90.00
_cell.angle_beta   90.00
_cell.angle_gamma   90.00
#
_symmetry.space_group_name_H-M   'P 1'
#
loop_
_entity.id
_entity.type
_entity.pdbx_description
1 polymer ?
#
loop_
_entity_poly.entity_id
_entity_poly.type
_entity_poly.pdbx_seq_one_letter_code
_entity_poly.pdbx_strand_id
1 'polypeptide(L)'
;NCKVPGIAGIARVGSNAYPDATQFKRTSKYFDPKATQEQPRWFNVDVQLVRKIELISIDELRKHPELERMRTLQRGNRLSITPLDPAEWKFITTRLVHS
;
A
#
# COMPACT_ATOMS: atom_id res chain seq x y z
N ASN A 1 -8.03 4.21 -9.46
CA ASN A 1 -8.66 5.23 -8.59
C ASN A 1 -10.11 4.85 -8.37
N CYS A 2 -10.70 5.17 -7.22
CA CYS A 2 -12.09 4.88 -6.89
C CYS A 2 -12.79 6.13 -6.33
N LYS A 3 -14.12 6.08 -6.17
CA LYS A 3 -14.91 7.21 -5.64
C LYS A 3 -14.67 7.47 -4.16
N VAL A 4 -14.52 6.41 -3.35
CA VAL A 4 -14.29 6.49 -1.91
C VAL A 4 -13.00 5.74 -1.56
N PRO A 5 -11.85 6.42 -1.53
CA PRO A 5 -10.58 5.79 -1.17
C PRO A 5 -10.46 5.60 0.35
N GLY A 6 -9.76 4.54 0.77
CA GLY A 6 -9.58 4.23 2.19
C GLY A 6 -8.88 2.88 2.42
N ILE A 7 -8.76 2.51 3.70
CA ILE A 7 -8.23 1.21 4.13
C ILE A 7 -9.40 0.22 4.17
N ALA A 8 -9.31 -0.85 3.39
CA ALA A 8 -10.36 -1.87 3.27
C ALA A 8 -9.99 -3.23 3.88
N GLY A 9 -8.74 -3.39 4.34
CA GLY A 9 -8.27 -4.66 4.88
C GLY A 9 -6.83 -4.58 5.36
N ILE A 10 -6.43 -5.64 6.05
CA ILE A 10 -5.07 -5.88 6.51
C ILE A 10 -4.53 -7.10 5.76
N ALA A 11 -3.32 -6.97 5.24
CA ALA A 11 -2.57 -8.04 4.60
C ALA A 11 -1.18 -8.16 5.23
N ARG A 12 -0.56 -9.32 5.07
CA ARG A 12 0.83 -9.59 5.46
C ARG A 12 1.67 -9.85 4.22
N VAL A 13 2.94 -9.47 4.26
CA VAL A 13 3.92 -9.81 3.23
C VAL A 13 4.23 -11.32 3.35
N GLY A 14 4.04 -12.05 2.25
CA GLY A 14 4.19 -13.50 2.19
C GLY A 14 5.49 -13.97 1.51
N SER A 15 6.23 -13.06 0.88
CA SER A 15 7.49 -13.38 0.21
C SER A 15 8.53 -12.28 0.43
N ASN A 16 9.81 -12.62 0.21
CA ASN A 16 10.82 -11.60 -0.06
C ASN A 16 10.53 -10.91 -1.39
N ALA A 17 11.16 -9.75 -1.62
CA ALA A 17 11.07 -9.04 -2.88
C ALA A 17 11.69 -9.88 -4.02
N TYR A 18 11.02 -9.94 -5.16
CA TYR A 18 11.49 -10.63 -6.36
C TYR A 18 11.16 -9.83 -7.63
N PRO A 19 11.87 -10.04 -8.75
CA PRO A 19 11.63 -9.25 -9.98
C PRO A 19 10.20 -9.36 -10.50
N ASP A 20 9.58 -8.23 -10.82
CA ASP A 20 8.26 -8.21 -11.46
C ASP A 20 8.37 -8.79 -12.89
N ALA A 21 7.87 -9.99 -13.12
CA ALA A 21 7.93 -10.63 -14.44
C ALA A 21 7.17 -9.87 -15.55
N THR A 22 6.23 -8.99 -15.19
CA THR A 22 5.46 -8.18 -16.15
C THR A 22 6.29 -7.06 -16.77
N GLN A 23 7.38 -6.64 -16.12
CA GLN A 23 8.27 -5.59 -16.63
C GLN A 23 8.99 -6.00 -17.92
N PHE A 24 9.15 -7.31 -18.19
CA PHE A 24 9.84 -7.84 -19.36
C PHE A 24 8.91 -8.15 -20.55
N LYS A 25 7.58 -8.08 -20.34
CA LYS A 25 6.59 -8.50 -21.35
C LYS A 25 6.12 -7.30 -22.15
N ARG A 26 6.48 -7.19 -23.44
CA ARG A 26 6.08 -6.08 -24.32
C ARG A 26 4.58 -5.80 -24.38
N THR A 27 3.76 -6.82 -24.21
CA THR A 27 2.29 -6.71 -24.20
C THR A 27 1.72 -6.26 -22.84
N SER A 28 2.54 -6.24 -21.79
CA SER A 28 2.15 -5.75 -20.47
C SER A 28 2.02 -4.23 -20.47
N LYS A 29 1.00 -3.72 -19.78
CA LYS A 29 0.87 -2.30 -19.45
C LYS A 29 2.06 -1.77 -18.63
N TYR A 30 2.74 -2.65 -17.91
CA TYR A 30 3.88 -2.33 -17.04
C TYR A 30 5.23 -2.71 -17.66
N PHE A 31 5.27 -2.97 -18.97
CA PHE A 31 6.52 -3.20 -19.69
C PHE A 31 7.50 -2.04 -19.49
N ASP A 32 8.75 -2.35 -19.16
CA ASP A 32 9.84 -1.40 -19.08
C ASP A 32 10.93 -1.79 -20.10
N PRO A 33 11.12 -1.02 -21.20
CA PRO A 33 12.08 -1.36 -22.25
C PRO A 33 13.54 -1.32 -21.77
N LYS A 34 13.82 -0.75 -20.59
CA LYS A 34 15.17 -0.69 -20.01
C LYS A 34 15.41 -1.76 -18.95
N ALA A 35 14.42 -2.57 -18.60
CA ALA A 35 14.59 -3.66 -17.65
C ALA A 35 15.03 -4.95 -18.36
N THR A 36 16.04 -5.63 -17.83
CA THR A 36 16.47 -6.97 -18.30
C THR A 36 16.41 -7.98 -17.15
N GLN A 37 16.49 -9.28 -17.47
CA GLN A 37 16.44 -10.31 -16.43
C GLN A 37 17.64 -10.22 -15.47
N GLU A 38 18.79 -9.77 -15.98
CA GLU A 38 20.03 -9.57 -15.24
C GLU A 38 19.99 -8.27 -14.41
N GLN A 39 19.26 -7.26 -14.88
CA GLN A 39 19.11 -5.95 -14.23
C GLN A 39 17.62 -5.55 -14.13
N PRO A 40 16.85 -6.25 -13.27
CA PRO A 40 15.46 -5.90 -13.01
C PRO A 40 15.37 -4.54 -12.32
N ARG A 41 14.41 -3.72 -12.74
CA ARG A 41 14.18 -2.37 -12.17
C ARG A 41 12.99 -2.35 -11.22
N TRP A 42 12.05 -3.26 -11.41
CA TRP A 42 10.82 -3.37 -10.64
C TRP A 42 10.77 -4.68 -9.88
N PHE A 43 10.29 -4.63 -8.63
CA PHE A 43 10.20 -5.77 -7.74
C PHE A 43 8.83 -5.84 -7.11
N ASN A 44 8.36 -7.06 -6.93
CA ASN A 44 7.10 -7.39 -6.27
C ASN A 44 7.36 -8.16 -4.98
N VAL A 45 6.33 -8.18 -4.14
CA VAL A 45 6.16 -9.13 -3.05
C VAL A 45 4.79 -9.76 -3.20
N ASP A 46 4.65 -10.99 -2.74
CA ASP A 46 3.34 -11.60 -2.55
C ASP A 46 2.74 -11.08 -1.25
N VAL A 47 1.43 -10.83 -1.24
CA VAL A 47 0.70 -10.45 -0.04
C VAL A 47 -0.41 -11.47 0.23
N GLN A 48 -0.58 -11.81 1.49
CA GLN A 48 -1.64 -12.68 1.95
C GLN A 48 -2.65 -11.85 2.76
N LEU A 49 -3.93 -11.96 2.40
CA LEU A 49 -5.02 -11.36 3.15
C LEU A 49 -5.05 -11.93 4.57
N VAL A 50 -5.05 -11.04 5.57
CA VAL A 50 -5.20 -11.41 6.99
C VAL A 50 -6.63 -11.19 7.44
N ARG A 51 -7.18 -10.00 7.17
CA ARG A 51 -8.53 -9.63 7.60
C ARG A 51 -9.13 -8.57 6.68
N LYS A 52 -10.42 -8.69 6.36
CA LYS A 52 -11.22 -7.61 5.78
C LYS A 52 -11.81 -6.76 6.90
N ILE A 53 -11.91 -5.46 6.68
CA ILE A 53 -12.51 -4.52 7.63
C ILE A 53 -13.55 -3.66 6.91
N GLU A 54 -14.43 -3.01 7.68
CA GLU A 54 -15.23 -1.91 7.14
C GLU A 54 -14.30 -0.80 6.61
N LEU A 55 -14.73 -0.12 5.55
CA LEU A 55 -13.91 0.87 4.88
C LEU A 55 -13.64 2.07 5.81
N ILE A 56 -12.39 2.26 6.20
CA ILE A 56 -11.94 3.48 6.86
C ILE A 56 -11.53 4.46 5.75
N SER A 57 -12.39 5.44 5.47
CA SER A 57 -12.15 6.39 4.38
C SER A 57 -10.95 7.31 4.67
N ILE A 58 -10.35 7.89 3.63
CA ILE A 58 -9.32 8.92 3.79
C ILE A 58 -9.86 10.11 4.61
N ASP A 59 -11.12 10.49 4.41
CA ASP A 59 -11.75 11.59 5.15
C ASP A 59 -11.89 11.27 6.64
N GLU A 60 -12.16 10.01 6.98
CA GLU A 60 -12.17 9.55 8.37
C GLU A 60 -10.76 9.60 8.97
N LEU A 61 -9.75 9.05 8.29
CA LEU A 61 -8.37 9.08 8.76
C LEU A 61 -7.87 10.51 9.05
N ARG A 62 -8.29 11.50 8.25
CA ARG A 62 -7.88 12.91 8.39
C ARG A 62 -8.46 13.61 9.62
N LYS A 63 -9.45 13.04 10.30
CA LYS A 63 -10.04 13.63 11.51
C LYS A 63 -9.22 13.40 12.78
N HIS A 64 -8.22 12.51 12.71
CA HIS A 64 -7.49 12.04 13.90
C HIS A 64 -6.09 12.68 13.97
N PRO A 65 -5.80 13.51 15.00
CA PRO A 65 -4.48 14.11 15.21
C PRO A 65 -3.34 13.09 15.28
N GLU A 66 -3.61 11.88 15.78
CA GLU A 66 -2.68 10.77 15.86
C GLU A 66 -2.12 10.34 14.50
N LEU A 67 -2.80 10.70 13.41
CA LEU A 67 -2.43 10.36 12.04
C LEU A 67 -1.91 11.57 11.23
N GLU A 68 -1.71 12.73 11.86
CA GLU A 68 -1.25 13.96 11.17
C GLU A 68 0.09 13.78 10.45
N ARG A 69 0.96 12.91 10.98
CA ARG A 69 2.29 12.63 10.41
C ARG A 69 2.28 11.49 9.40
N MET A 70 1.15 10.81 9.22
CA MET A 70 1.03 9.64 8.35
C MET A 70 1.35 10.03 6.92
N ARG A 71 2.40 9.43 6.35
CA ARG A 71 2.92 9.80 5.02
C ARG A 71 1.84 9.71 3.94
N THR A 72 0.97 8.71 4.02
CA THR A 72 -0.17 8.51 3.12
C THR A 72 -1.09 9.73 3.04
N LEU A 73 -1.28 10.46 4.14
CA LEU A 73 -2.21 11.59 4.22
C LEU A 73 -1.56 12.93 3.82
N GLN A 74 -0.24 12.98 3.67
CA GLN A 74 0.48 14.22 3.36
C GLN A 74 0.06 14.81 2.01
N ARG A 75 -0.10 16.13 1.97
CA ARG A 75 -0.49 16.85 0.74
C ARG A 75 0.55 16.62 -0.35
N GLY A 76 0.08 16.24 -1.54
CA GLY A 76 0.96 16.00 -2.69
C GLY A 76 1.65 14.64 -2.70
N ASN A 77 1.45 13.79 -1.68
CA ASN A 77 1.99 12.43 -1.72
C ASN A 77 1.43 11.66 -2.94
N ARG A 78 2.32 10.97 -3.64
CA ARG A 78 2.04 10.11 -4.81
C ARG A 78 2.66 8.73 -4.66
N LEU A 79 3.25 8.41 -3.51
CA LEU A 79 3.79 7.09 -3.20
C LEU A 79 2.65 6.12 -2.94
N SER A 80 2.65 4.99 -3.65
CA SER A 80 1.68 3.90 -3.48
C SER A 80 2.04 2.95 -2.33
N ILE A 81 3.30 2.96 -1.90
CA ILE A 81 3.82 2.18 -0.77
C ILE A 81 4.53 3.16 0.15
N THR A 82 4.06 3.25 1.39
CA THR A 82 4.61 4.16 2.41
C THR A 82 4.75 3.42 3.73
N PRO A 83 5.83 3.66 4.49
CA PRO A 83 5.92 3.18 5.85
C PRO A 83 4.86 3.86 6.74
N LEU A 84 4.40 3.14 7.76
CA LEU A 84 3.62 3.68 8.88
C LEU A 84 4.49 3.70 10.13
N ASP A 85 4.31 4.72 10.97
CA ASP A 85 4.84 4.68 12.32
C ASP A 85 4.12 3.58 13.14
N PRO A 86 4.82 2.83 14.02
CA PRO A 86 4.17 1.86 14.90
C PRO A 86 2.99 2.42 15.71
N ALA A 87 3.03 3.68 16.11
CA ALA A 87 1.94 4.35 16.82
C ALA A 87 0.72 4.58 15.91
N GLU A 88 0.93 4.99 14.66
CA GLU A 88 -0.14 5.15 13.65
C GLU A 88 -0.80 3.80 13.37
N TRP A 89 -0.01 2.74 13.19
CA TRP A 89 -0.50 1.37 13.00
C TRP A 89 -1.35 0.90 14.18
N LYS A 90 -0.84 1.09 15.40
CA LYS A 90 -1.57 0.73 16.62
C LYS A 90 -2.88 1.51 16.73
N PHE A 91 -2.87 2.81 16.45
CA PHE A 91 -4.07 3.63 16.49
C PHE A 91 -5.13 3.11 15.51
N ILE A 92 -4.76 2.94 14.23
CA ILE A 92 -5.67 2.42 13.20
C ILE A 92 -6.24 1.06 13.63
N THR A 93 -5.39 0.12 14.03
CA THR A 93 -5.81 -1.28 14.30
C THR A 93 -6.57 -1.47 15.60
N THR A 94 -6.50 -0.53 16.54
CA THR A 94 -7.17 -0.66 17.86
C THR A 94 -8.32 0.33 18.07
N ARG A 95 -8.33 1.47 17.36
CA ARG A 95 -9.36 2.51 17.51
C ARG A 95 -10.29 2.63 16.31
N LEU A 96 -9.77 2.43 15.09
CA LEU A 96 -10.55 2.64 13.86
C LEU A 96 -11.04 1.34 13.22
N VAL A 97 -10.31 0.24 13.44
CA VAL A 97 -10.82 -1.09 13.06
C VAL A 97 -11.85 -1.51 14.10
N HIS A 98 -13.12 -1.34 13.77
CA HIS A 98 -14.22 -1.86 14.56
C HIS A 98 -14.27 -3.40 14.47
N SER A 99 -14.75 -4.03 15.54
CA SER A 99 -14.82 -5.50 15.67
C SER A 99 -15.81 -6.09 14.70
#